data_AF-A0A959GMK7-F1
#
_entry.id   AF-A0A959GMK7-F1
#
_cell.length_a   1.000
_cell.length_b   1.000
_cell.length_c   1.000
_cell.angle_alpha   90.00
_cell.angle_beta   90.00
_cell.angle_gamma   90.00
#
_symmetry.space_group_name_H-M   'P 1'
#
loop_
_entity.id
_entity.type
_entity.pdbx_description
1 polymer ?
#
loop_
_entity_poly.entity_id
_entity_poly.type
_entity_poly.pdbx_seq_one_letter_code
_entity_poly.pdbx_strand_id
1 'polypeptide(L)'
;MKIALKLLGLGLLMFLLAGPAVAQTPENIIMTESGDINADRPLDDIVEKRLTVERRVLPYDDIREADIFWEKRIWRVIDVREKMNLPFAYPERPFFTILMDAAESGEITVYSTEDDKFSIPLTPDEVASMGASVDTIATVDPETYEETYQIVRNEVNPQDVKRFRIKEIWFFDEETSKLQVRILGIAPLIEEYDNNGNFKYERPMFWVYYPESRQVLARERVFNVGNDSSPMTFEDLFEMRFFSSYIYKESNVFDRRLEDYLSGVDLLMEADK
;
A
#
# COMPACT_ATOMS: atom_id res chain seq x y z
N MET A 1 50.29 34.01 -63.89
CA MET A 1 49.87 34.77 -65.09
C MET A 1 48.35 34.85 -65.09
N LYS A 2 47.81 36.05 -64.87
CA LYS A 2 46.43 36.54 -65.05
C LYS A 2 45.25 35.88 -64.28
N ILE A 3 44.80 36.69 -63.32
CA ILE A 3 43.45 36.84 -62.74
C ILE A 3 42.47 37.34 -63.83
N ALA A 4 41.18 36.95 -63.72
CA ALA A 4 39.96 37.73 -64.01
C ALA A 4 38.85 36.84 -64.63
N LEU A 5 37.56 36.98 -64.39
CA LEU A 5 36.77 37.76 -63.42
C LEU A 5 35.30 37.31 -63.58
N LYS A 6 34.59 37.30 -62.45
CA LYS A 6 33.17 37.06 -62.23
C LYS A 6 32.18 37.87 -63.10
N LEU A 7 30.92 37.41 -63.04
CA LEU A 7 29.60 38.08 -63.18
C LEU A 7 28.89 38.00 -64.53
N LEU A 8 27.79 37.23 -64.63
CA LEU A 8 26.41 37.75 -64.87
C LEU A 8 25.36 36.62 -65.01
N GLY A 9 24.16 36.83 -64.46
CA GLY A 9 22.91 36.10 -64.73
C GLY A 9 22.61 35.00 -63.71
N LEU A 10 21.92 35.20 -62.58
CA LEU A 10 20.67 35.91 -62.30
C LEU A 10 19.52 35.55 -63.24
N GLY A 11 18.66 34.65 -62.77
CA GLY A 11 17.25 34.58 -63.19
C GLY A 11 16.86 33.31 -63.92
N LEU A 12 15.94 32.56 -63.28
CA LEU A 12 14.97 31.69 -63.94
C LEU A 12 15.42 30.27 -64.33
N LEU A 13 15.49 29.37 -63.33
CA LEU A 13 14.97 28.02 -63.53
C LEU A 13 14.30 27.54 -62.23
N MET A 14 12.99 27.78 -62.20
CA MET A 14 12.04 27.35 -61.20
C MET A 14 11.70 25.86 -61.43
N PHE A 15 11.39 25.15 -60.34
CA PHE A 15 10.69 23.86 -60.30
C PHE A 15 11.45 22.62 -60.80
N LEU A 16 11.90 21.77 -59.86
CA LEU A 16 11.48 20.36 -59.70
C LEU A 16 12.23 19.70 -58.52
N LEU A 17 11.47 19.48 -57.44
CA LEU A 17 11.47 18.34 -56.50
C LEU A 17 12.65 18.01 -55.56
N ALA A 18 12.33 18.23 -54.27
CA ALA A 18 12.29 17.25 -53.17
C ALA A 18 13.59 16.84 -52.42
N GLY A 19 13.74 17.36 -51.19
CA GLY A 19 14.66 16.87 -50.13
C GLY A 19 14.86 17.93 -49.04
N PRO A 20 14.91 17.59 -47.73
CA PRO A 20 14.06 18.24 -46.72
C PRO A 20 14.59 19.57 -46.19
N ALA A 21 13.64 20.45 -45.88
CA ALA A 21 13.82 21.65 -45.08
C ALA A 21 14.24 21.27 -43.66
N VAL A 22 15.29 21.90 -43.16
CA VAL A 22 15.62 21.92 -41.73
C VAL A 22 14.59 22.82 -41.07
N ALA A 23 13.58 22.19 -40.48
CA ALA A 23 12.56 22.86 -39.68
C ALA A 23 13.16 23.33 -38.34
N GLN A 24 12.64 24.46 -37.87
CA GLN A 24 12.91 25.07 -36.58
C GLN A 24 12.78 24.03 -35.45
N THR A 25 13.72 24.04 -34.50
CA THR A 25 13.60 23.28 -33.25
C THR A 25 12.39 23.80 -32.47
N PRO A 26 11.35 22.99 -32.22
CA PRO A 26 10.34 23.40 -31.28
C PRO A 26 10.92 23.35 -29.86
N GLU A 27 10.54 24.38 -29.14
CA GLU A 27 10.78 24.67 -27.74
C GLU A 27 10.41 23.50 -26.83
N ASN A 28 10.94 23.55 -25.60
CA ASN A 28 10.48 22.81 -24.43
C ASN A 28 9.06 22.27 -24.58
N ILE A 29 8.91 20.94 -24.52
CA ILE A 29 7.62 20.30 -24.30
C ILE A 29 7.15 20.79 -22.93
N ILE A 30 6.36 21.85 -22.93
CA ILE A 30 5.43 22.12 -21.85
C ILE A 30 4.46 20.94 -21.93
N MET A 31 4.60 19.99 -21.01
CA MET A 31 3.52 19.05 -20.71
C MET A 31 2.28 19.89 -20.42
N THR A 32 1.43 20.02 -21.42
CA THR A 32 0.10 20.57 -21.23
C THR A 32 -0.72 19.44 -20.61
N GLU A 33 -1.42 19.72 -19.52
CA GLU A 33 -2.15 18.78 -18.65
C GLU A 33 -3.37 18.14 -19.34
N SER A 34 -3.19 17.51 -20.50
CA SER A 34 -4.27 16.95 -21.32
C SER A 34 -3.85 15.73 -22.14
N GLY A 35 -2.76 15.08 -21.75
CA GLY A 35 -2.38 13.76 -22.26
C GLY A 35 -2.82 12.66 -21.31
N ASP A 36 -4.13 12.47 -21.12
CA ASP A 36 -4.61 11.32 -20.36
C ASP A 36 -4.47 10.07 -21.23
N ILE A 37 -3.68 9.11 -20.76
CA ILE A 37 -3.39 7.83 -21.45
C ILE A 37 -4.63 6.92 -21.58
N ASN A 38 -5.78 7.33 -21.04
CA ASN A 38 -7.03 6.57 -21.01
C ASN A 38 -8.19 7.18 -21.81
N ALA A 39 -7.98 8.24 -22.60
CA ALA A 39 -9.05 8.99 -23.26
C ALA A 39 -9.95 8.19 -24.24
N ASP A 40 -9.58 6.97 -24.62
CA ASP A 40 -10.32 6.11 -25.57
C ASP A 40 -11.10 4.96 -24.89
N ARG A 41 -11.12 4.89 -23.55
CA ARG A 41 -11.89 3.88 -22.81
C ARG A 41 -13.30 4.40 -22.51
N PRO A 42 -14.35 3.57 -22.63
CA PRO A 42 -15.69 3.96 -22.18
C PRO A 42 -15.65 4.23 -20.66
N LEU A 43 -16.27 5.34 -20.23
CA LEU A 43 -16.38 5.69 -18.83
C LEU A 43 -17.35 4.70 -18.14
N ASP A 44 -16.84 3.95 -17.15
CA ASP A 44 -17.62 3.01 -16.33
C ASP A 44 -18.29 3.71 -15.13
N ASP A 45 -18.82 4.93 -15.36
CA ASP A 45 -19.54 5.72 -14.36
C ASP A 45 -20.31 6.87 -15.03
N ILE A 46 -21.12 7.58 -14.25
CA ILE A 46 -21.80 8.82 -14.68
C ILE A 46 -20.78 9.95 -14.87
N VAL A 47 -19.73 9.99 -14.02
CA VAL A 47 -18.70 11.02 -14.01
C VAL A 47 -17.33 10.45 -13.62
N GLU A 48 -16.26 11.04 -14.13
CA GLU A 48 -14.91 10.72 -13.67
C GLU A 48 -14.73 11.10 -12.19
N LYS A 49 -14.39 10.11 -11.36
CA LYS A 49 -14.23 10.28 -9.91
C LYS A 49 -12.83 10.80 -9.55
N ARG A 50 -12.53 12.05 -9.93
CA ARG A 50 -11.23 12.71 -9.66
C ARG A 50 -11.02 13.13 -8.21
N LEU A 51 -12.12 13.40 -7.48
CA LEU A 51 -12.09 13.94 -6.11
C LEU A 51 -11.31 13.04 -5.12
N THR A 52 -11.35 11.73 -5.31
CA THR A 52 -10.62 10.79 -4.44
C THR A 52 -9.13 10.76 -4.79
N VAL A 53 -8.77 10.79 -6.08
CA VAL A 53 -7.38 10.76 -6.54
C VAL A 53 -6.61 12.01 -6.14
N GLU A 54 -7.27 13.17 -6.19
CA GLU A 54 -6.68 14.47 -5.83
C GLU A 54 -6.74 14.76 -4.32
N ARG A 55 -7.29 13.86 -3.50
CA ARG A 55 -7.44 14.06 -2.06
C ARG A 55 -6.08 14.19 -1.39
N ARG A 56 -5.90 15.25 -0.62
CA ARG A 56 -4.72 15.47 0.23
C ARG A 56 -5.09 15.27 1.68
N VAL A 57 -4.23 14.59 2.42
CA VAL A 57 -4.41 14.33 3.85
C VAL A 57 -3.96 15.53 4.66
N LEU A 58 -4.71 15.84 5.72
CA LEU A 58 -4.33 16.86 6.68
C LEU A 58 -3.29 16.28 7.67
N PRO A 59 -2.17 17.00 7.92
CA PRO A 59 -1.21 16.57 8.93
C PRO A 59 -1.88 16.54 10.31
N TYR A 60 -1.36 15.68 11.18
CA TYR A 60 -1.79 15.67 12.57
C TYR A 60 -1.40 16.96 13.28
N ASP A 61 -2.12 17.29 14.33
CA ASP A 61 -1.76 18.41 15.19
C ASP A 61 -0.50 18.09 16.00
N ASP A 62 0.32 19.12 16.20
CA ASP A 62 1.59 19.03 16.90
C ASP A 62 1.33 19.14 18.41
N ILE A 63 1.39 18.01 19.10
CA ILE A 63 1.16 17.92 20.54
C ILE A 63 2.51 18.01 21.24
N ARG A 64 2.61 18.83 22.30
CA ARG A 64 3.82 18.91 23.09
C ARG A 64 3.87 17.74 24.06
N GLU A 65 5.07 17.23 24.33
CA GLU A 65 5.27 16.15 25.29
C GLU A 65 4.71 16.46 26.68
N ALA A 66 4.76 17.74 27.10
CA ALA A 66 4.24 18.19 28.39
C ALA A 66 2.72 18.04 28.53
N ASP A 67 1.98 18.02 27.41
CA ASP A 67 0.52 17.97 27.41
C ASP A 67 -0.01 16.52 27.39
N ILE A 68 0.90 15.54 27.23
CA ILE A 68 0.58 14.12 27.27
C ILE A 68 0.56 13.65 28.73
N PHE A 69 -0.61 13.64 29.35
CA PHE A 69 -0.76 13.20 30.73
C PHE A 69 -0.60 11.68 30.89
N TRP A 70 -1.05 10.92 29.90
CA TRP A 70 -1.02 9.46 29.90
C TRP A 70 -0.87 8.93 28.47
N GLU A 71 -0.02 7.92 28.28
CA GLU A 71 0.17 7.20 27.01
C GLU A 71 0.14 5.69 27.29
N LYS A 72 -0.54 4.92 26.44
CA LYS A 72 -0.47 3.47 26.40
C LYS A 72 -0.45 2.97 24.96
N ARG A 73 0.38 1.96 24.69
CA ARG A 73 0.44 1.34 23.36
C ARG A 73 -0.34 0.04 23.36
N ILE A 74 -1.17 -0.13 22.33
CA ILE A 74 -2.04 -1.28 22.19
C ILE A 74 -1.84 -1.86 20.80
N TRP A 75 -1.66 -3.17 20.72
CA TRP A 75 -1.66 -3.92 19.49
C TRP A 75 -3.01 -4.62 19.37
N ARG A 76 -3.72 -4.32 18.30
CA ARG A 76 -5.03 -4.89 17.99
C ARG A 76 -4.94 -5.74 16.74
N VAL A 77 -5.86 -6.70 16.61
CA VAL A 77 -6.00 -7.51 15.40
C VAL A 77 -7.38 -7.27 14.83
N ILE A 78 -7.43 -6.88 13.56
CA ILE A 78 -8.63 -6.81 12.73
C ILE A 78 -8.78 -8.15 12.03
N ASP A 79 -9.96 -8.74 12.14
CA ASP A 79 -10.36 -9.92 11.37
C ASP A 79 -11.32 -9.51 10.24
N VAL A 80 -10.94 -9.74 8.99
CA VAL A 80 -11.76 -9.36 7.82
C VAL A 80 -13.03 -10.18 7.67
N ARG A 81 -13.11 -11.32 8.38
CA ARG A 81 -14.30 -12.19 8.38
C ARG A 81 -15.47 -11.56 9.15
N GLU A 82 -15.20 -10.56 9.98
CA GLU A 82 -16.23 -9.84 10.69
C GLU A 82 -17.01 -8.91 9.75
N LYS A 83 -18.32 -8.80 9.98
CA LYS A 83 -19.23 -8.04 9.11
C LYS A 83 -18.81 -6.58 8.92
N MET A 84 -18.27 -5.95 9.97
CA MET A 84 -17.80 -4.56 9.92
C MET A 84 -16.54 -4.40 9.06
N ASN A 85 -15.74 -5.46 8.94
CA ASN A 85 -14.43 -5.46 8.29
C ASN A 85 -14.46 -6.07 6.88
N LEU A 86 -15.64 -6.47 6.38
CA LEU A 86 -15.80 -6.94 5.00
C LEU A 86 -15.19 -6.02 3.93
N PRO A 87 -15.20 -4.67 4.08
CA PRO A 87 -14.58 -3.82 3.07
C PRO A 87 -13.07 -4.05 2.88
N PHE A 88 -12.36 -4.59 3.87
CA PHE A 88 -10.94 -4.94 3.74
C PHE A 88 -10.69 -6.12 2.79
N ALA A 89 -11.67 -7.03 2.64
CA ALA A 89 -11.60 -8.23 1.82
C ALA A 89 -12.35 -8.06 0.47
N TYR A 90 -12.52 -6.82 0.00
CA TYR A 90 -13.23 -6.56 -1.25
C TYR A 90 -12.55 -7.30 -2.42
N PRO A 91 -13.28 -8.11 -3.23
CA PRO A 91 -12.66 -8.98 -4.23
C PRO A 91 -11.87 -8.27 -5.33
N GLU A 92 -12.32 -7.09 -5.79
CA GLU A 92 -11.66 -6.38 -6.90
C GLU A 92 -10.41 -5.62 -6.43
N ARG A 93 -10.46 -5.09 -5.20
CA ARG A 93 -9.36 -4.30 -4.63
C ARG A 93 -9.23 -4.57 -3.12
N PRO A 94 -8.67 -5.72 -2.72
CA PRO A 94 -8.49 -6.07 -1.32
C PRO A 94 -7.41 -5.19 -0.70
N PHE A 95 -7.55 -4.88 0.59
CA PHE A 95 -6.64 -3.97 1.29
C PHE A 95 -5.18 -4.43 1.25
N PHE A 96 -4.94 -5.74 1.25
CA PHE A 96 -3.59 -6.29 1.11
C PHE A 96 -2.92 -5.91 -0.23
N THR A 97 -3.66 -5.96 -1.36
CA THR A 97 -3.10 -5.56 -2.66
C THR A 97 -2.69 -4.10 -2.69
N ILE A 98 -3.48 -3.23 -2.05
CA ILE A 98 -3.19 -1.81 -1.97
C ILE A 98 -1.86 -1.59 -1.24
N LEU A 99 -1.65 -2.27 -0.10
CA LEU A 99 -0.39 -2.16 0.64
C LEU A 99 0.79 -2.73 -0.15
N MET A 100 0.59 -3.85 -0.86
CA MET A 100 1.63 -4.47 -1.65
C MET A 100 2.05 -3.58 -2.82
N ASP A 101 1.10 -3.11 -3.63
CA ASP A 101 1.35 -2.22 -4.78
C ASP A 101 2.05 -0.93 -4.34
N ALA A 102 1.63 -0.36 -3.20
CA ALA A 102 2.24 0.84 -2.63
C ALA A 102 3.68 0.58 -2.16
N ALA A 103 3.96 -0.60 -1.59
CA ALA A 103 5.29 -0.98 -1.14
C ALA A 103 6.23 -1.29 -2.31
N GLU A 104 5.73 -1.98 -3.35
CA GLU A 104 6.48 -2.31 -4.57
C GLU A 104 6.81 -1.08 -5.41
N SER A 105 5.87 -0.12 -5.52
CA SER A 105 6.11 1.17 -6.16
C SER A 105 7.06 2.07 -5.38
N GLY A 106 7.33 1.77 -4.11
CA GLY A 106 8.14 2.59 -3.21
C GLY A 106 7.43 3.86 -2.74
N GLU A 107 6.11 3.95 -2.88
CA GLU A 107 5.30 5.05 -2.34
C GLU A 107 5.22 5.00 -0.81
N ILE A 108 5.31 3.80 -0.22
CA ILE A 108 5.35 3.60 1.24
C ILE A 108 6.62 2.87 1.66
N THR A 109 7.23 3.34 2.75
CA THR A 109 8.30 2.60 3.41
C THR A 109 7.71 1.52 4.31
N VAL A 110 8.16 0.28 4.12
CA VAL A 110 7.81 -0.87 4.95
C VAL A 110 8.98 -1.25 5.86
N TYR A 111 8.66 -1.90 6.98
CA TYR A 111 9.62 -2.23 8.02
C TYR A 111 9.55 -3.71 8.40
N SER A 112 10.66 -4.25 8.88
CA SER A 112 10.76 -5.62 9.39
C SER A 112 9.90 -5.84 10.64
N THR A 113 9.51 -7.09 10.87
CA THR A 113 8.70 -7.53 12.02
C THR A 113 9.52 -7.98 13.22
N GLU A 114 10.86 -7.94 13.12
CA GLU A 114 11.77 -8.31 14.21
C GLU A 114 11.62 -7.37 15.40
N ASP A 115 11.65 -6.06 15.14
CA ASP A 115 11.45 -5.02 16.13
C ASP A 115 10.14 -4.29 15.82
N ASP A 116 9.16 -4.37 16.73
CA ASP A 116 7.89 -3.60 16.68
C ASP A 116 8.11 -2.06 16.74
N LYS A 117 9.31 -1.55 16.46
CA LYS A 117 9.74 -0.16 16.57
C LYS A 117 10.01 0.53 15.22
N PHE A 118 9.75 -0.14 14.10
CA PHE A 118 9.98 0.41 12.76
C PHE A 118 11.46 0.82 12.53
N SER A 119 12.42 0.05 13.05
CA SER A 119 13.83 0.40 12.99
C SER A 119 14.50 0.02 11.67
N ILE A 120 14.08 -1.10 11.06
CA ILE A 120 14.73 -1.72 9.91
C ILE A 120 13.80 -1.57 8.71
N PRO A 121 14.05 -0.61 7.80
CA PRO A 121 13.27 -0.50 6.56
C PRO A 121 13.63 -1.66 5.63
N LEU A 122 12.62 -2.18 4.93
CA LEU A 122 12.77 -3.21 3.91
C LEU A 122 12.78 -2.57 2.52
N THR A 123 13.52 -3.19 1.60
CA THR A 123 13.54 -2.77 0.20
C THR A 123 12.33 -3.34 -0.56
N PRO A 124 11.87 -2.69 -1.65
CA PRO A 124 10.76 -3.20 -2.46
C PRO A 124 10.99 -4.63 -2.98
N ASP A 125 12.24 -4.99 -3.29
CA ASP A 125 12.61 -6.33 -3.77
C ASP A 125 12.44 -7.40 -2.67
N GLU A 126 12.73 -7.06 -1.42
CA GLU A 126 12.51 -7.94 -0.27
C GLU A 126 11.02 -8.14 0.01
N VAL A 127 10.21 -7.09 -0.15
CA VAL A 127 8.75 -7.16 0.00
C VAL A 127 8.14 -8.05 -1.07
N ALA A 128 8.52 -7.86 -2.33
CA ALA A 128 8.09 -8.70 -3.44
C ALA A 128 8.43 -10.19 -3.19
N SER A 129 9.60 -10.45 -2.59
CA SER A 129 10.00 -11.80 -2.19
C SER A 129 9.19 -12.37 -1.02
N MET A 130 8.62 -11.53 -0.15
CA MET A 130 7.70 -11.98 0.91
C MET A 130 6.29 -12.23 0.37
N GLY A 131 5.85 -11.46 -0.64
CA GLY A 131 4.57 -11.63 -1.32
C GLY A 131 4.56 -12.77 -2.35
N ALA A 132 5.73 -13.25 -2.77
CA ALA A 132 5.87 -14.38 -3.67
C ALA A 132 6.69 -15.49 -3.00
N SER A 133 6.01 -16.53 -2.50
CA SER A 133 6.70 -17.72 -2.01
C SER A 133 7.29 -18.47 -3.21
N VAL A 134 8.62 -18.59 -3.25
CA VAL A 134 9.33 -19.35 -4.28
C VAL A 134 9.40 -20.80 -3.85
N ASP A 135 8.56 -21.66 -4.44
CA ASP A 135 8.58 -23.10 -4.19
C ASP A 135 9.28 -23.82 -5.34
N THR A 136 10.14 -24.79 -5.03
CA THR A 136 10.87 -25.57 -6.04
C THR A 136 10.21 -26.93 -6.17
N ILE A 137 9.51 -27.16 -7.29
CA ILE A 137 8.96 -28.48 -7.60
C ILE A 137 10.00 -29.24 -8.41
N ALA A 138 10.47 -30.37 -7.86
CA ALA A 138 11.31 -31.31 -8.60
C ALA A 138 10.41 -32.07 -9.60
N THR A 139 10.51 -31.72 -10.88
CA THR A 139 9.83 -32.44 -11.95
C THR A 139 10.81 -33.39 -12.59
N VAL A 140 10.53 -34.69 -12.49
CA VAL A 140 11.33 -35.74 -13.13
C VAL A 140 10.84 -35.92 -14.56
N ASP A 141 11.73 -35.69 -15.52
CA ASP A 141 11.43 -35.83 -16.94
C ASP A 141 11.29 -37.33 -17.28
N PRO A 142 10.14 -37.80 -17.81
CA PRO A 142 9.85 -39.22 -17.97
C PRO A 142 10.71 -39.98 -18.98
N GLU A 143 11.51 -39.31 -19.83
CA GLU A 143 12.39 -39.96 -20.81
C GLU A 143 13.88 -40.01 -20.40
N THR A 144 14.35 -39.01 -19.63
CA THR A 144 15.77 -38.85 -19.29
C THR A 144 16.08 -39.12 -17.81
N TYR A 145 15.05 -39.28 -16.95
CA TYR A 145 15.21 -39.47 -15.50
C TYR A 145 16.08 -38.38 -14.81
N GLU A 146 16.29 -37.23 -15.46
CA GLU A 146 16.99 -36.09 -14.88
C GLU A 146 16.01 -35.25 -14.05
N GLU A 147 16.45 -34.85 -12.85
CA GLU A 147 15.69 -33.96 -11.97
C GLU A 147 15.80 -32.53 -12.51
N THR A 148 14.71 -32.03 -13.11
CA THR A 148 14.61 -30.60 -13.42
C THR A 148 13.93 -29.88 -12.27
N TYR A 149 14.62 -28.90 -11.70
CA TYR A 149 14.04 -28.04 -10.66
C TYR A 149 13.30 -26.89 -11.34
N GLN A 150 11.98 -26.96 -11.36
CA GLN A 150 11.16 -25.83 -11.78
C GLN A 150 10.90 -24.93 -10.58
N ILE A 151 11.40 -23.70 -10.66
CA ILE A 151 11.11 -22.66 -9.68
C ILE A 151 9.70 -22.14 -9.98
N VAL A 152 8.72 -22.56 -9.18
CA VAL A 152 7.35 -22.04 -9.25
C VAL A 152 7.27 -20.86 -8.28
N ARG A 153 6.92 -19.68 -8.79
CA ARG A 153 6.60 -18.53 -7.96
C ARG A 153 5.13 -18.64 -7.58
N ASN A 154 4.85 -19.02 -6.35
CA ASN A 154 3.50 -18.96 -5.80
C ASN A 154 3.29 -17.54 -5.25
N GLU A 155 2.58 -16.73 -6.03
CA GLU A 155 2.10 -15.43 -5.56
C GLU A 155 1.08 -15.67 -4.43
N VAL A 156 1.23 -14.94 -3.33
CA VAL A 156 0.28 -15.00 -2.22
C VAL A 156 -1.05 -14.45 -2.72
N ASN A 157 -2.10 -15.27 -2.69
CA ASN A 157 -3.42 -14.77 -3.04
C ASN A 157 -3.82 -13.72 -1.99
N PRO A 158 -4.23 -12.52 -2.42
CA PRO A 158 -4.64 -11.47 -1.48
C PRO A 158 -5.82 -11.85 -0.58
N GLN A 159 -6.64 -12.80 -1.02
CA GLN A 159 -7.79 -13.31 -0.29
C GLN A 159 -7.40 -14.23 0.89
N ASP A 160 -6.17 -14.75 0.90
CA ASP A 160 -5.69 -15.60 1.99
C ASP A 160 -5.27 -14.79 3.22
N VAL A 161 -5.08 -13.47 3.07
CA VAL A 161 -4.79 -12.54 4.17
C VAL A 161 -6.08 -12.17 4.89
N LYS A 162 -6.37 -12.90 5.96
CA LYS A 162 -7.62 -12.74 6.73
C LYS A 162 -7.52 -11.79 7.92
N ARG A 163 -6.30 -11.55 8.42
CA ARG A 163 -6.09 -10.74 9.62
C ARG A 163 -5.05 -9.66 9.41
N PHE A 164 -5.29 -8.50 10.03
CA PHE A 164 -4.36 -7.37 10.05
C PHE A 164 -4.07 -7.02 11.49
N ARG A 165 -2.79 -6.83 11.83
CA ARG A 165 -2.37 -6.30 13.12
C ARG A 165 -2.20 -4.79 13.02
N ILE A 166 -2.70 -4.07 14.00
CA ILE A 166 -2.55 -2.62 14.10
C ILE A 166 -1.84 -2.30 15.39
N LYS A 167 -0.90 -1.37 15.32
CA LYS A 167 -0.25 -0.78 16.48
C LYS A 167 -0.78 0.63 16.69
N GLU A 168 -1.34 0.87 17.87
CA GLU A 168 -1.99 2.12 18.25
C GLU A 168 -1.34 2.73 19.48
N ILE A 169 -1.30 4.06 19.52
CA ILE A 169 -1.04 4.82 20.72
C ILE A 169 -2.36 5.42 21.18
N TRP A 170 -2.72 5.12 22.41
CA TRP A 170 -3.78 5.78 23.16
C TRP A 170 -3.14 6.81 24.06
N PHE A 171 -3.52 8.07 23.94
CA PHE A 171 -2.98 9.11 24.80
C PHE A 171 -4.07 10.08 25.23
N PHE A 172 -3.91 10.63 26.42
CA PHE A 172 -4.77 11.67 26.95
C PHE A 172 -4.08 13.02 26.79
N ASP A 173 -4.67 13.88 25.97
CA ASP A 173 -4.22 15.24 25.77
C ASP A 173 -4.87 16.15 26.80
N GLU A 174 -4.05 16.81 27.63
CA GLU A 174 -4.48 17.73 28.67
C GLU A 174 -5.14 19.00 28.09
N GLU A 175 -4.61 19.54 26.99
CA GLU A 175 -5.14 20.77 26.38
C GLU A 175 -6.56 20.59 25.87
N THR A 176 -6.83 19.49 25.17
CA THR A 176 -8.17 19.18 24.64
C THR A 176 -9.04 18.39 25.62
N SER A 177 -8.46 17.91 26.75
CA SER A 177 -9.11 17.05 27.74
C SER A 177 -9.83 15.84 27.11
N LYS A 178 -9.23 15.29 26.05
CA LYS A 178 -9.78 14.17 25.27
C LYS A 178 -8.78 13.04 25.21
N LEU A 179 -9.30 11.82 25.30
CA LEU A 179 -8.55 10.65 24.91
C LEU A 179 -8.54 10.58 23.39
N GLN A 180 -7.34 10.59 22.80
CA GLN A 180 -7.14 10.46 21.37
C GLN A 180 -6.41 9.15 21.08
N VAL A 181 -6.66 8.59 19.90
CA VAL A 181 -5.99 7.38 19.43
C VAL A 181 -5.29 7.69 18.13
N ARG A 182 -4.01 7.38 18.05
CA ARG A 182 -3.20 7.50 16.82
C ARG A 182 -2.72 6.13 16.40
N ILE A 183 -2.99 5.77 15.15
CA ILE A 183 -2.46 4.54 14.56
C ILE A 183 -1.01 4.81 14.15
N LEU A 184 -0.09 3.96 14.62
CA LEU A 184 1.33 4.02 14.25
C LEU A 184 1.63 3.15 13.04
N GLY A 185 1.04 1.97 12.97
CA GLY A 185 1.32 1.09 11.87
C GLY A 185 0.37 -0.08 11.74
N ILE A 186 0.44 -0.69 10.56
CA ILE A 186 -0.44 -1.75 10.11
C ILE A 186 0.44 -2.87 9.57
N ALA A 187 0.15 -4.11 9.92
CA ALA A 187 0.86 -5.28 9.45
C ALA A 187 -0.13 -6.36 8.97
N PRO A 188 -0.07 -6.78 7.70
CA PRO A 188 -0.83 -7.94 7.25
C PRO A 188 -0.28 -9.23 7.87
N LEU A 189 -1.18 -10.11 8.30
CA LEU A 189 -0.84 -11.43 8.88
C LEU A 189 -1.10 -12.52 7.83
N ILE A 190 -0.13 -13.41 7.66
CA ILE A 190 -0.31 -14.65 6.89
C ILE A 190 -0.43 -15.85 7.82
N GLU A 191 -1.28 -16.79 7.42
CA GLU A 191 -1.41 -18.10 8.04
C GLU A 191 -0.37 -19.04 7.42
N GLU A 192 0.52 -19.60 8.24
CA GLU A 192 1.38 -20.70 7.78
C GLU A 192 0.72 -22.05 8.08
N TYR A 193 0.64 -22.88 7.05
CA TYR A 193 0.15 -24.25 7.14
C TYR A 193 1.35 -25.21 7.17
N ASP A 194 1.25 -26.27 7.96
CA ASP A 194 2.22 -27.35 7.95
C ASP A 194 2.07 -28.21 6.67
N ASN A 195 3.06 -29.06 6.37
CA ASN A 195 3.03 -29.99 5.22
C ASN A 195 1.80 -30.93 5.22
N ASN A 196 1.12 -31.04 6.36
CA ASN A 196 -0.10 -31.83 6.57
C ASN A 196 -1.40 -31.00 6.42
N GLY A 197 -1.32 -29.72 6.04
CA GLY A 197 -2.48 -28.84 5.88
C GLY A 197 -3.08 -28.30 7.18
N ASN A 198 -2.41 -28.51 8.32
CA ASN A 198 -2.85 -27.99 9.61
C ASN A 198 -2.33 -26.55 9.81
N PHE A 199 -3.17 -25.68 10.34
CA PHE A 199 -2.78 -24.33 10.74
C PHE A 199 -1.70 -24.37 11.83
N LYS A 200 -0.57 -23.71 11.59
CA LYS A 200 0.59 -23.73 12.49
C LYS A 200 0.63 -22.48 13.36
N TYR A 201 0.80 -21.32 12.74
CA TYR A 201 0.75 -20.03 13.39
C TYR A 201 0.53 -18.93 12.37
N GLU A 202 0.23 -17.73 12.86
CA GLU A 202 0.24 -16.53 12.06
C GLU A 202 1.52 -15.73 12.28
N ARG A 203 2.08 -15.25 11.18
CA ARG A 203 3.20 -14.30 11.23
C ARG A 203 2.83 -12.99 10.52
N PRO A 204 3.22 -11.83 11.08
CA PRO A 204 3.19 -10.59 10.33
C PRO A 204 4.21 -10.65 9.19
N MET A 205 3.85 -10.11 8.03
CA MET A 205 4.77 -10.00 6.89
C MET A 205 5.72 -8.82 7.08
N PHE A 206 5.17 -7.61 7.13
CA PHE A 206 5.90 -6.36 7.30
C PHE A 206 5.03 -5.35 8.04
N TRP A 207 5.69 -4.35 8.63
CA TRP A 207 5.04 -3.21 9.25
C TRP A 207 5.00 -2.03 8.29
N VAL A 208 3.82 -1.48 8.04
CA VAL A 208 3.63 -0.21 7.32
C VAL A 208 3.52 0.90 8.35
N TYR A 209 4.31 1.97 8.21
CA TYR A 209 4.17 3.15 9.05
C TYR A 209 2.96 3.97 8.60
N TYR A 210 1.92 4.01 9.43
CA TYR A 210 0.62 4.57 9.05
C TYR A 210 0.68 6.07 8.72
N PRO A 211 1.34 6.94 9.51
CA PRO A 211 1.38 8.37 9.21
C PRO A 211 1.94 8.72 7.82
N GLU A 212 2.88 7.91 7.30
CA GLU A 212 3.42 8.05 5.95
C GLU A 212 2.46 7.50 4.89
N SER A 213 1.83 6.35 5.15
CA SER A 213 0.91 5.72 4.19
C SER A 213 -0.46 6.39 4.09
N ARG A 214 -0.82 7.31 4.99
CA ARG A 214 -2.11 8.05 4.96
C ARG A 214 -2.42 8.65 3.58
N GLN A 215 -1.43 9.26 2.93
CA GLN A 215 -1.64 9.91 1.64
C GLN A 215 -1.98 8.92 0.52
N VAL A 216 -1.43 7.70 0.57
CA VAL A 216 -1.78 6.61 -0.35
C VAL A 216 -3.16 6.08 -0.03
N LEU A 217 -3.44 5.82 1.25
CA LEU A 217 -4.74 5.30 1.71
C LEU A 217 -5.91 6.27 1.49
N ALA A 218 -5.65 7.58 1.40
CA ALA A 218 -6.66 8.59 1.08
C ALA A 218 -7.05 8.62 -0.40
N ARG A 219 -6.19 8.10 -1.29
CA ARG A 219 -6.50 7.94 -2.72
C ARG A 219 -7.26 6.65 -3.00
N GLU A 220 -7.27 5.73 -2.05
CA GLU A 220 -7.85 4.41 -2.17
C GLU A 220 -9.26 4.38 -1.58
N ARG A 221 -10.17 3.82 -2.37
CA ARG A 221 -11.60 3.82 -2.06
C ARG A 221 -11.99 2.55 -1.33
N VAL A 222 -12.86 2.72 -0.35
CA VAL A 222 -13.51 1.63 0.37
C VAL A 222 -14.89 1.40 -0.25
N PHE A 223 -15.21 0.14 -0.48
CA PHE A 223 -16.53 -0.26 -0.95
C PHE A 223 -17.60 0.03 0.13
N ASN A 224 -18.66 0.73 -0.25
CA ASN A 224 -19.77 1.07 0.65
C ASN A 224 -21.09 0.50 0.11
N VAL A 225 -21.71 -0.40 0.86
CA VAL A 225 -22.96 -1.10 0.48
C VAL A 225 -24.12 -0.15 0.22
N GLY A 226 -24.14 1.02 0.86
CA GLY A 226 -25.27 1.96 0.78
C GLY A 226 -25.16 3.03 -0.31
N ASN A 227 -23.94 3.33 -0.80
CA ASN A 227 -23.72 4.44 -1.73
C ASN A 227 -22.36 4.34 -2.46
N ASP A 228 -22.40 4.03 -3.75
CA ASP A 228 -21.21 3.95 -4.62
C ASP A 228 -20.72 5.31 -5.13
N SER A 229 -21.53 6.36 -4.96
CA SER A 229 -21.25 7.72 -5.44
C SER A 229 -20.35 8.50 -4.48
N SER A 230 -20.49 8.28 -3.18
CA SER A 230 -19.65 8.89 -2.14
C SER A 230 -18.90 7.79 -1.37
N PRO A 231 -17.84 7.23 -1.97
CA PRO A 231 -16.98 6.24 -1.32
C PRO A 231 -16.28 6.87 -0.11
N MET A 232 -16.24 6.14 1.00
CA MET A 232 -15.29 6.41 2.08
C MET A 232 -13.89 6.02 1.60
N THR A 233 -12.84 6.67 2.09
CA THR A 233 -11.45 6.25 1.80
C THR A 233 -10.89 5.37 2.91
N PHE A 234 -9.82 4.61 2.65
CA PHE A 234 -9.21 3.78 3.69
C PHE A 234 -8.64 4.65 4.83
N GLU A 235 -8.14 5.84 4.50
CA GLU A 235 -7.70 6.81 5.50
C GLU A 235 -8.85 7.27 6.41
N ASP A 236 -10.01 7.63 5.85
CA ASP A 236 -11.19 8.01 6.64
C ASP A 236 -11.65 6.85 7.54
N LEU A 237 -11.63 5.61 7.04
CA LEU A 237 -12.02 4.42 7.79
C LEU A 237 -11.14 4.21 9.03
N PHE A 238 -9.83 4.35 8.88
CA PHE A 238 -8.88 4.18 9.98
C PHE A 238 -8.92 5.35 10.97
N GLU A 239 -9.04 6.58 10.48
CA GLU A 239 -9.13 7.78 11.34
C GLU A 239 -10.43 7.81 12.16
N MET A 240 -11.56 7.43 11.54
CA MET A 240 -12.84 7.26 12.25
C MET A 240 -12.89 5.99 13.12
N ARG A 241 -11.87 5.12 13.03
CA ARG A 241 -11.84 3.80 13.65
C ARG A 241 -13.08 2.96 13.32
N PHE A 242 -13.54 3.05 12.09
CA PHE A 242 -14.72 2.31 11.62
C PHE A 242 -14.34 0.87 11.24
N PHE A 243 -13.85 0.12 12.22
CA PHE A 243 -13.50 -1.29 12.11
C PHE A 243 -13.70 -1.99 13.46
N SER A 244 -13.90 -3.30 13.40
CA SER A 244 -13.96 -4.15 14.58
C SER A 244 -12.60 -4.83 14.77
N SER A 245 -12.14 -4.93 16.02
CA SER A 245 -10.81 -5.44 16.36
C SER A 245 -10.77 -5.89 17.81
N TYR A 246 -9.89 -6.83 18.12
CA TYR A 246 -9.63 -7.27 19.49
C TYR A 246 -8.19 -6.97 19.91
N ILE A 247 -7.96 -6.74 21.21
CA ILE A 247 -6.62 -6.49 21.75
C ILE A 247 -5.83 -7.80 21.78
N TYR A 248 -4.64 -7.76 21.17
CA TYR A 248 -3.68 -8.86 21.12
C TYR A 248 -2.57 -8.70 22.16
N LYS A 249 -2.08 -7.47 22.31
CA LYS A 249 -0.97 -7.14 23.23
C LYS A 249 -1.16 -5.71 23.72
N GLU A 250 -0.81 -5.49 24.98
CA GLU A 250 -0.74 -4.16 25.57
C GLU A 250 0.69 -3.87 26.02
N SER A 251 1.07 -2.60 26.04
CA SER A 251 2.36 -2.19 26.59
C SER A 251 2.41 -2.53 28.08
N ASN A 252 3.24 -3.50 28.44
CA ASN A 252 3.49 -3.90 29.82
C ASN A 252 4.99 -4.06 30.09
N VAL A 253 5.36 -4.14 31.37
CA VAL A 253 6.75 -4.19 31.83
C VAL A 253 7.51 -5.40 31.29
N PHE A 254 6.81 -6.51 31.03
CA PHE A 254 7.40 -7.78 30.61
C PHE A 254 7.24 -8.07 29.11
N ASP A 255 6.72 -7.11 28.35
CA ASP A 255 6.36 -7.22 26.93
C ASP A 255 5.52 -8.46 26.55
N ARG A 256 4.70 -8.95 27.48
CA ARG A 256 3.87 -10.17 27.30
C ARG A 256 2.60 -9.88 26.52
N ARG A 257 2.08 -10.89 25.82
CA ARG A 257 0.77 -10.83 25.14
C ARG A 257 -0.35 -11.02 26.16
N LEU A 258 -1.57 -10.58 25.83
CA LEU A 258 -2.73 -10.78 26.71
C LEU A 258 -2.93 -12.28 27.04
N GLU A 259 -2.76 -13.15 26.05
CA GLU A 259 -2.88 -14.61 26.18
C GLU A 259 -1.85 -15.24 27.14
N ASP A 260 -0.72 -14.56 27.40
CA ASP A 260 0.34 -15.12 28.25
C ASP A 260 0.01 -15.03 29.74
N TYR A 261 -0.95 -14.20 30.14
CA TYR A 261 -1.30 -13.97 31.55
C TYR A 261 -2.80 -13.96 31.86
N LEU A 262 -3.67 -13.79 30.87
CA LEU A 262 -5.12 -13.93 31.02
C LEU A 262 -5.62 -15.21 30.37
N SER A 263 -6.63 -15.84 30.95
CA SER A 263 -7.23 -17.05 30.40
C SER A 263 -8.75 -17.03 30.55
N GLY A 264 -9.46 -17.68 29.63
CA GLY A 264 -10.91 -17.84 29.69
C GLY A 264 -11.67 -16.52 29.47
N VAL A 265 -12.62 -16.24 30.37
CA VAL A 265 -13.55 -15.11 30.24
C VAL A 265 -12.84 -13.77 30.39
N ASP A 266 -11.82 -13.70 31.26
CA ASP A 266 -11.08 -12.45 31.51
C ASP A 266 -10.29 -12.00 30.27
N LEU A 267 -9.78 -12.95 29.48
CA LEU A 267 -9.11 -12.64 28.22
C LEU A 267 -10.07 -12.00 27.22
N LEU A 268 -11.28 -12.56 27.07
CA LEU A 268 -12.29 -12.02 26.15
C LEU A 268 -12.75 -10.63 26.59
N MET A 269 -12.97 -10.44 27.90
CA MET A 269 -13.36 -9.14 28.45
C MET A 269 -12.28 -8.08 28.26
N GLU A 270 -10.99 -8.44 28.39
CA GLU A 270 -9.90 -7.49 28.17
C GLU A 270 -9.64 -7.25 26.68
N ALA A 271 -9.82 -8.27 25.84
CA ALA A 271 -9.65 -8.16 24.40
C ALA A 271 -10.69 -7.25 23.74
N ASP A 272 -11.92 -7.21 24.27
CA ASP A 272 -13.03 -6.40 23.74
C ASP A 272 -13.05 -4.94 24.23
N LYS A 273 -12.16 -4.56 25.17
CA LYS A 273 -12.06 -3.17 25.68
C LYS A 273 -11.43 -2.21 24.66
#